data_AF-A0A8T1SIY0-F1
#
_entry.id   AF-A0A8T1SIY0-F1
#
_cell.length_a   1.000
_cell.length_b   1.000
_cell.length_c   1.000
_cell.angle_alpha   90.00
_cell.angle_beta   90.00
_cell.angle_gamma   90.00
#
_symmetry.space_group_name_H-M   'P 1'
#
loop_
_entity.id
_entity.type
_entity.pdbx_description
1 polymer ?
#
loop_
_entity_poly.entity_id
_entity_poly.type
_entity_poly.pdbx_seq_one_letter_code
_entity_poly.pdbx_strand_id
1 'polypeptide(L)'
;MFTPVIIFTAAFEMDFYIFRKSFWQIFLLSVPGFLMNCTLIGSLTYKINKYNWNWHASMLFGIILSTTDPILSVASVKNIGMSIFSTVWKV
;
A
#
# COMPACT_ATOMS: atom_id res chain seq x y z
N MET A 1 12.24 6.36 14.66
CA MET A 1 11.01 7.06 15.07
C MET A 1 10.86 8.30 14.19
N PHE A 2 10.17 8.18 13.05
CA PHE A 2 9.93 9.30 12.11
C PHE A 2 8.55 9.18 11.43
N THR A 3 7.97 7.98 11.42
CA THR A 3 6.66 7.65 10.88
C THR A 3 5.55 8.65 11.20
N PRO A 4 5.32 9.09 12.46
CA PRO A 4 4.25 10.05 12.75
C PRO A 4 4.47 11.42 12.09
N VAL A 5 5.72 11.90 12.02
CA VAL A 5 6.04 13.18 11.35
C VAL A 5 5.77 13.10 9.85
N ILE A 6 6.16 12.00 9.20
CA ILE A 6 6.02 11.83 7.74
C ILE A 6 4.54 11.74 7.33
N ILE A 7 3.73 11.03 8.11
CA ILE A 7 2.29 10.91 7.86
C ILE A 7 1.60 12.27 8.02
N PHE A 8 1.98 13.04 9.04
CA PHE A 8 1.46 14.38 9.26
C PHE A 8 1.79 15.30 8.08
N THR A 9 3.05 15.36 7.65
CA THR A 9 3.44 16.20 6.50
C THR A 9 2.72 15.81 5.21
N ALA A 10 2.55 14.51 4.94
CA ALA A 10 1.83 14.03 3.77
C ALA A 10 0.32 14.36 3.81
N ALA A 11 -0.28 14.36 5.00
CA ALA A 11 -1.67 14.76 5.18
C ALA A 11 -1.87 16.28 5.02
N PHE A 12 -0.91 17.10 5.45
CA PHE A 12 -0.97 18.57 5.31
C PHE A 12 -0.83 19.05 3.85
N GLU A 13 -0.05 18.34 3.03
CA GLU A 13 0.10 18.64 1.60
C GLU A 13 -1.11 18.18 0.75
N MET A 14 -2.04 17.40 1.32
CA MET A 14 -3.17 16.84 0.58
C MET A 14 -4.35 17.81 0.47
N ASP A 15 -4.85 18.03 -0.76
CA ASP A 15 -6.05 18.84 -1.01
C ASP A 15 -7.32 18.18 -0.46
N PHE A 16 -7.83 18.71 0.65
CA PHE A 16 -9.04 18.17 1.32
C PHE A 16 -10.28 18.13 0.41
N TYR A 17 -10.43 19.10 -0.49
CA TYR A 17 -11.57 19.17 -1.41
C TYR A 17 -11.58 17.98 -2.40
N ILE A 18 -10.43 17.64 -2.97
CA ILE A 18 -10.28 16.52 -3.90
C ILE A 18 -10.45 15.20 -3.15
N PHE A 19 -9.84 15.09 -1.97
CA PHE A 19 -9.96 13.91 -1.11
C PHE A 19 -11.42 13.60 -0.78
N ARG A 20 -12.21 14.59 -0.36
CA ARG A 20 -13.63 14.41 -0.02
C ARG A 20 -14.46 13.95 -1.21
N LYS A 21 -14.17 14.44 -2.41
CA LYS A 21 -14.88 14.03 -3.64
C LYS A 21 -14.59 12.58 -4.01
N SER A 22 -13.35 12.11 -3.80
CA SER A 22 -12.91 10.75 -4.13
C SER A 22 -12.98 9.76 -2.97
N PHE A 23 -13.39 10.20 -1.78
CA PHE A 23 -13.39 9.41 -0.56
C PHE A 23 -14.11 8.06 -0.72
N TRP A 24 -15.29 8.07 -1.34
CA TRP A 24 -16.09 6.86 -1.53
C TRP A 24 -15.39 5.83 -2.42
N GLN A 25 -14.72 6.30 -3.48
CA GLN A 25 -13.97 5.44 -4.40
C GLN A 25 -12.72 4.87 -3.73
N ILE A 26 -12.00 5.68 -2.93
CA ILE A 26 -10.82 5.23 -2.19
C ILE A 26 -11.21 4.19 -1.14
N PHE A 27 -12.30 4.43 -0.42
CA PHE A 27 -12.81 3.50 0.59
C PHE A 27 -13.25 2.16 -0.02
N LEU A 28 -14.04 2.23 -1.11
CA LEU A 28 -14.46 1.06 -1.88
C LEU A 28 -13.32 0.32 -2.56
N LEU A 29 -12.19 0.96 -2.86
CA LEU A 29 -11.05 0.26 -3.44
C LEU A 29 -10.19 -0.37 -2.34
N SER A 30 -9.91 0.38 -1.28
CA SER A 30 -9.00 -0.03 -0.22
C SER A 30 -9.59 -1.17 0.61
N VAL A 31 -10.84 -1.05 1.10
CA VAL A 31 -11.40 -2.03 2.04
C VAL A 31 -11.63 -3.41 1.39
N PRO A 32 -12.45 -3.55 0.34
CA PRO A 32 -12.68 -4.86 -0.26
C PRO A 32 -11.46 -5.35 -1.04
N GLY A 33 -10.65 -4.45 -1.64
CA GLY A 33 -9.40 -4.84 -2.29
C GLY A 33 -8.41 -5.47 -1.32
N PHE A 34 -8.27 -4.88 -0.12
CA PHE A 34 -7.42 -5.42 0.93
C PHE A 34 -7.95 -6.75 1.49
N LEU A 35 -9.26 -6.85 1.76
CA LEU A 35 -9.89 -8.09 2.22
C LEU A 35 -9.72 -9.23 1.21
N MET A 36 -9.92 -8.94 -0.08
CA MET A 36 -9.76 -9.93 -1.14
C MET A 36 -8.30 -10.38 -1.28
N ASN A 37 -7.34 -9.45 -1.16
CA ASN A 37 -5.92 -9.78 -1.19
C ASN A 37 -5.49 -10.64 0.01
N CYS A 38 -5.92 -10.27 1.23
CA CYS A 38 -5.61 -11.03 2.45
C CYS A 38 -6.16 -12.44 2.39
N THR A 39 -7.40 -12.62 1.93
CA THR A 39 -8.06 -13.93 1.85
C THR A 39 -7.43 -14.81 0.75
N LEU A 40 -7.05 -14.23 -0.40
CA LEU A 40 -6.29 -14.93 -1.44
C LEU A 40 -4.93 -15.41 -0.93
N ILE A 41 -4.14 -14.53 -0.32
CA ILE A 41 -2.80 -14.87 0.18
C ILE A 41 -2.89 -15.86 1.35
N GLY A 42 -3.85 -15.69 2.26
CA GLY A 42 -4.07 -16.59 3.39
C GLY A 42 -4.48 -18.00 2.94
N SER A 43 -5.38 -18.10 1.96
CA SER A 43 -5.81 -19.40 1.40
C SER A 43 -4.71 -20.09 0.57
N LEU A 44 -3.91 -19.32 -0.19
CA LEU A 44 -2.73 -19.83 -0.90
C LEU A 44 -1.69 -20.37 0.10
N THR A 45 -1.40 -19.62 1.15
CA THR A 45 -0.44 -20.03 2.20
C THR A 45 -0.90 -21.31 2.89
N TYR A 46 -2.21 -21.45 3.16
CA TYR A 46 -2.76 -22.70 3.71
C TYR A 46 -2.60 -23.90 2.76
N LYS A 47 -2.82 -23.72 1.45
CA LYS A 47 -2.67 -24.80 0.45
C LYS A 47 -1.23 -25.21 0.18
N ILE A 48 -0.29 -24.26 0.20
CA ILE A 48 1.12 -24.51 -0.12
C ILE A 48 1.88 -25.09 1.07
N ASN A 49 1.40 -24.87 2.30
CA ASN A 49 2.14 -25.29 3.48
C ASN A 49 2.17 -26.81 3.67
N LYS A 50 3.38 -27.39 3.66
CA LYS A 50 3.64 -28.78 4.07
C LYS A 50 3.70 -28.98 5.59
N TYR A 51 3.73 -27.89 6.37
CA TYR A 51 4.04 -27.90 7.81
C TYR A 51 2.82 -27.80 8.76
N ASN A 52 1.59 -28.08 8.28
CA ASN A 52 0.36 -28.03 9.11
C ASN A 52 0.20 -26.72 9.91
N TRP A 53 0.36 -25.56 9.26
CA TRP A 53 0.12 -24.27 9.92
C TRP A 53 -1.37 -24.09 10.26
N ASN A 54 -1.64 -23.60 11.48
CA ASN A 54 -2.98 -23.25 11.90
C ASN A 54 -3.56 -22.15 10.98
N TRP A 55 -4.86 -22.24 10.68
CA TRP A 55 -5.59 -21.28 9.86
C TRP A 55 -5.34 -19.81 10.27
N HIS A 56 -5.26 -19.57 11.58
CA HIS A 56 -4.97 -18.25 12.15
C HIS A 56 -3.60 -17.71 11.74
N ALA A 57 -2.56 -18.56 11.70
CA ALA A 57 -1.21 -18.16 11.32
C ALA A 57 -1.12 -17.82 9.82
N SER A 58 -1.78 -18.59 8.96
CA SER A 58 -1.83 -18.31 7.52
C SER A 58 -2.59 -17.01 7.20
N MET A 59 -3.67 -16.72 7.93
CA MET A 59 -4.40 -15.46 7.82
C MET A 59 -3.56 -14.27 8.27
N LEU A 60 -2.87 -14.37 9.41
CA LEU A 60 -1.97 -13.31 9.91
C LEU A 60 -0.83 -13.04 8.92
N PHE A 61 -0.25 -14.08 8.33
CA PHE A 61 0.76 -13.96 7.29
C PHE A 61 0.22 -13.23 6.05
N GLY A 62 -1.00 -13.54 5.62
CA GLY A 62 -1.67 -12.85 4.51
C GLY A 62 -1.92 -11.36 4.77
N ILE A 63 -2.24 -10.98 6.02
CA ILE A 63 -2.42 -9.59 6.44
C ILE A 63 -1.10 -8.81 6.39
N ILE A 64 -0.03 -9.40 6.92
CA ILE A 64 1.30 -8.77 6.91
C ILE A 64 1.76 -8.53 5.48
N LEU A 65 1.60 -9.52 4.59
CA LEU A 65 1.98 -9.40 3.17
C LEU A 65 1.10 -8.42 2.38
N SER A 66 -0.18 -8.28 2.72
CA SER A 66 -1.10 -7.37 2.03
C SER A 66 -0.90 -5.90 2.40
N THR A 67 -0.21 -5.63 3.51
CA THR A 67 0.04 -4.27 3.98
C THR A 67 1.02 -3.59 3.03
N THR A 68 0.54 -2.59 2.28
CA THR A 68 1.35 -1.81 1.34
C THR A 68 1.79 -0.49 1.98
N ASP A 69 3.09 -0.19 1.90
CA ASP A 69 3.66 1.04 2.45
C ASP A 69 3.47 2.23 1.47
N PRO A 70 2.64 3.24 1.81
CA PRO A 70 2.41 4.39 0.92
C PRO A 70 3.65 5.25 0.73
N ILE A 71 4.60 5.22 1.68
CA ILE A 71 5.80 6.06 1.65
C ILE A 71 6.79 5.53 0.59
N LEU A 72 7.00 4.21 0.55
CA LEU A 72 7.92 3.58 -0.41
C LEU A 72 7.42 3.71 -1.85
N SER A 73 6.10 3.61 -2.05
CA SER A 73 5.49 3.76 -3.38
C SER A 73 5.61 5.20 -3.88
N VAL A 74 5.33 6.21 -3.04
CA VAL A 74 5.48 7.63 -3.41
C VAL A 74 6.94 8.02 -3.67
N ALA A 75 7.88 7.52 -2.87
CA ALA A 75 9.31 7.76 -3.09
C ALA A 75 9.77 7.23 -4.46
N SER A 76 9.29 6.04 -4.83
CA SER A 76 9.60 5.43 -6.14
C SER A 76 9.04 6.26 -7.30
N VAL A 77 7.80 6.75 -7.19
CA VAL A 77 7.19 7.63 -8.21
C VAL A 77 7.93 8.96 -8.34
N LYS A 78 8.31 9.58 -7.21
CA LYS A 78 9.07 10.83 -7.22
C LYS A 78 10.45 10.67 -7.85
N ASN A 79 11.13 9.55 -7.61
CA ASN A 79 12.42 9.24 -8.21
C ASN A 79 12.33 9.11 -9.75
N ILE A 80 11.27 8.49 -10.26
CA ILE A 80 11.02 8.37 -11.71
C ILE A 80 10.72 9.75 -12.33
N GLY A 81 9.94 10.59 -11.64
CA GLY A 81 9.69 11.97 -12.08
C GLY A 81 10.97 12.82 -12.16
N MET A 82 11.89 12.67 -11.20
CA MET A 82 13.18 13.38 -11.21
C MET A 82 14.13 12.86 -12.29
N SER A 83 14.15 11.56 -12.57
CA SER A 83 15.01 10.99 -13.62
C SER A 83 14.60 11.43 -15.03
N ILE A 84 13.30 11.56 -15.30
CA ILE A 84 12.80 12.08 -16.59
C ILE A 84 13.24 13.54 -16.80
N PHE A 85 13.12 14.37 -15.76
CA PHE A 85 13.48 15.79 -15.83
C PHE A 85 14.97 15.99 -16.05
N SER A 86 15.81 15.20 -15.35
CA SER A 86 17.27 15.22 -15.55
C SER A 86 17.71 14.72 -16.92
N THR A 87 16.94 13.85 -17.57
CA THR A 87 17.27 13.33 -18.91
C THR A 87 16.89 14.33 -20.00
N VAL A 88 15.75 15.02 -19.84
CA VAL A 88 15.26 16.04 -20.80
C VAL A 88 16.17 17.27 -20.85
N TRP A 89 16.79 17.67 -19.74
CA TRP A 89 17.71 18.82 -19.69
C TRP A 89 19.16 18.50 -20.07
N LYS A 90 19.45 17.26 -20.46
CA LYS A 90 20.80 16.79 -20.82
C LYS A 90 20.94 16.46 -22.31
N VAL A 91 19.94 16.82 -23.11
CA VAL A 91 19.90 16.79 -24.58
C VAL A 91 19.69 18.22 -25.07
#